data_AF-E2NK66-F1
#
_entry.id   AF-E2NK66-F1
#
_cell.length_a   1.000
_cell.length_b   1.000
_cell.length_c   1.000
_cell.angle_alpha   90.00
_cell.angle_beta   90.00
_cell.angle_gamma   90.00
#
_symmetry.space_group_name_H-M   'P 1'
#
loop_
_entity.id
_entity.type
_entity.pdbx_description
1 polymer ?
#
loop_
_entity_poly.entity_id
_entity_poly.type
_entity_poly.pdbx_seq_one_letter_code
_entity_poly.pdbx_strand_id
1 'polypeptide(L)'
;MCKEHRFTRADAFFVPVCSMLGKLCVILSDNKENTNMNIPVIFQFLKEVSANNNREWFNAHKDLYEEARGEFENLLSAIITRISLFDESIRGVQVKDCTYRIYRDTRFSQDKTPYKTHLGGYINARGKKSDHCGYYVHIEPGNCLLAGGSYCLPPKTLKAVRQAVYDNI
;
A
#
# COMPACT_ATOMS: atom_id res chain seq x y z
N MET A 1 7.13 -4.62 18.63
CA MET A 1 5.78 -4.70 18.04
C MET A 1 5.63 -3.51 17.10
N CYS A 2 5.94 -3.66 15.80
CA CYS A 2 5.88 -2.54 14.85
C CYS A 2 4.41 -2.12 14.66
N LYS A 3 4.03 -1.06 15.39
CA LYS A 3 2.80 -0.33 15.15
C LYS A 3 2.92 0.31 13.78
N GLU A 4 1.79 0.37 13.09
CA GLU A 4 1.56 1.05 11.82
C GLU A 4 1.76 2.56 12.02
N HIS A 5 3.00 2.98 12.33
CA HIS A 5 3.42 4.36 12.27
C HIS A 5 3.48 4.74 10.80
N ARG A 6 3.02 5.97 10.54
CA ARG A 6 3.05 6.67 9.26
C ARG A 6 4.29 6.19 8.48
N PHE A 7 4.09 5.54 7.33
CA PHE A 7 5.19 5.16 6.43
C PHE A 7 5.86 6.47 5.98
N THR A 8 6.81 6.96 6.78
CA THR A 8 7.61 8.10 6.40
C THR A 8 8.73 7.58 5.51
N ARG A 9 9.15 8.38 4.53
CA ARG A 9 10.28 8.05 3.63
C ARG A 9 11.57 7.66 4.38
N ALA A 10 11.66 7.93 5.67
CA ALA A 10 12.86 7.71 6.49
C ALA A 10 12.97 6.30 7.10
N ASP A 11 11.85 5.58 7.29
CA ASP A 11 11.83 4.32 8.08
C ASP A 11 11.82 3.05 7.22
N ALA A 12 11.65 3.19 5.91
CA ALA A 12 11.72 2.10 4.96
C ALA A 12 13.04 2.18 4.19
N PHE A 13 13.74 1.04 4.06
CA PHE A 13 14.70 0.83 2.95
C PHE A 13 13.88 0.71 1.67
N PHE A 14 13.29 1.83 1.28
CA PHE A 14 12.52 2.02 0.07
C PHE A 14 13.53 2.54 -0.94
N VAL A 15 13.88 1.71 -1.93
CA VAL A 15 14.45 2.28 -3.15
C VAL A 15 13.32 3.12 -3.74
N PRO A 16 13.45 4.45 -3.88
CA PRO A 16 12.46 5.21 -4.59
C PRO A 16 12.50 4.66 -6.01
N VAL A 17 11.47 3.91 -6.41
CA VAL A 17 11.34 3.48 -7.80
C VAL A 17 10.85 4.67 -8.62
N CYS A 18 11.62 5.77 -8.58
CA CYS A 18 11.36 7.01 -9.29
C CYS A 18 11.54 6.82 -10.80
N SER A 19 12.11 5.70 -11.25
CA SER A 19 12.20 5.31 -12.66
C SER A 19 11.08 4.35 -13.13
N MET A 20 10.22 3.83 -12.24
CA MET A 20 9.04 3.06 -12.67
C MET A 20 7.76 3.88 -12.72
N LEU A 21 7.75 5.19 -12.43
CA LEU A 21 6.53 5.98 -12.67
C LEU A 21 6.23 6.15 -14.16
N GLY A 22 7.27 6.21 -15.01
CA GLY A 22 7.10 6.15 -16.47
C GLY A 22 6.62 4.78 -16.96
N LYS A 23 7.17 3.69 -16.42
CA LYS A 23 6.76 2.33 -16.81
C LYS A 23 5.44 1.89 -16.19
N LEU A 24 5.06 2.33 -15.01
CA LEU A 24 3.76 1.99 -14.39
C LEU A 24 2.61 2.72 -15.12
N CYS A 25 2.85 3.95 -15.61
CA CYS A 25 1.89 4.66 -16.47
C CYS A 25 1.76 4.01 -17.86
N VAL A 26 2.87 3.50 -18.43
CA VAL A 26 2.85 2.77 -19.72
C VAL A 26 2.27 1.36 -19.58
N ILE A 27 2.55 0.64 -18.49
CA ILE A 27 2.06 -0.73 -18.27
C ILE A 27 0.54 -0.77 -18.01
N LEU A 28 -0.04 0.30 -17.48
CA LEU A 28 -1.51 0.47 -17.42
C LEU A 28 -2.13 0.92 -18.76
N SER A 29 -1.31 1.37 -19.71
CA SER A 29 -1.78 1.86 -21.02
C SER A 29 -1.71 0.80 -22.14
N ASP A 30 -0.85 -0.22 -22.01
CA ASP A 30 -0.56 -1.15 -23.11
C ASP A 30 -1.51 -2.36 -23.24
N ASN A 31 -2.49 -2.53 -22.36
CA ASN A 31 -3.50 -3.59 -22.56
C ASN A 31 -4.90 -3.09 -22.20
N LYS A 32 -5.57 -2.61 -23.23
CA LYS A 32 -7.02 -2.41 -23.31
C LYS A 32 -7.73 -3.77 -23.33
N GLU A 33 -7.51 -4.62 -22.34
CA GLU A 33 -8.25 -5.87 -22.17
C GLU A 33 -8.69 -6.04 -20.71
N ASN A 34 -9.98 -5.75 -20.50
CA ASN A 34 -10.82 -6.20 -19.39
C ASN A 34 -10.36 -5.94 -17.95
N THR A 35 -10.35 -4.67 -17.53
CA THR A 35 -10.71 -4.36 -16.14
C THR A 35 -11.59 -3.12 -16.10
N ASN A 36 -12.88 -3.32 -15.84
CA ASN A 36 -13.82 -2.25 -15.52
C ASN A 36 -13.57 -1.78 -14.07
N MET A 37 -12.32 -1.40 -13.75
CA MET A 37 -11.93 -0.93 -12.42
C MET A 37 -12.27 0.55 -12.28
N ASN A 38 -13.10 0.88 -11.30
CA ASN A 38 -13.54 2.24 -11.05
C ASN A 38 -12.60 2.96 -10.07
N ILE A 39 -11.36 3.19 -10.51
CA ILE A 39 -10.35 3.94 -9.76
C ILE A 39 -10.86 5.34 -9.31
N PRO A 40 -11.67 6.07 -10.09
CA PRO A 40 -12.26 7.33 -9.65
C PRO A 40 -13.05 7.24 -8.33
N VAL A 41 -13.75 6.14 -8.07
CA VAL A 41 -14.51 5.94 -6.82
C VAL A 41 -13.59 5.93 -5.60
N ILE A 42 -12.42 5.30 -5.71
CA ILE A 42 -11.41 5.28 -4.64
C ILE A 42 -10.99 6.71 -4.30
N PHE A 43 -10.62 7.50 -5.31
CA PHE A 43 -10.17 8.88 -5.09
C PHE A 43 -11.29 9.79 -4.60
N GLN A 44 -12.51 9.60 -5.07
CA GLN A 44 -13.67 10.36 -4.62
C GLN A 44 -13.92 10.10 -3.13
N PHE A 45 -14.00 8.83 -2.73
CA PHE A 45 -14.15 8.44 -1.32
C PHE A 45 -13.04 9.02 -0.44
N LEU A 46 -11.78 8.93 -0.86
CA LEU A 46 -10.65 9.44 -0.08
C LEU A 46 -10.69 10.97 0.06
N LYS A 47 -11.11 11.70 -0.97
CA LYS A 47 -11.33 13.16 -0.89
C LYS A 47 -12.44 13.50 0.10
N GLU A 48 -13.56 12.77 0.04
CA GLU A 48 -14.71 13.01 0.91
C GLU A 48 -14.41 12.68 2.38
N VAL A 49 -13.73 11.57 2.67
CA VAL A 49 -13.24 11.23 4.02
C VAL A 49 -12.25 12.27 4.53
N SER A 50 -11.38 12.78 3.66
CA SER A 50 -10.43 13.83 4.04
C SER A 50 -11.14 15.13 4.41
N ALA A 51 -12.26 15.47 3.77
CA ALA A 51 -13.07 16.63 4.10
C ALA A 51 -13.98 16.40 5.31
N ASN A 52 -14.49 15.17 5.49
CA ASN A 52 -15.53 14.83 6.46
C ASN A 52 -15.10 13.68 7.39
N ASN A 53 -14.01 13.86 8.13
CA ASN A 53 -13.43 12.81 9.00
C ASN A 53 -14.17 12.67 10.35
N ASN A 54 -15.48 12.41 10.29
CA ASN A 54 -16.35 12.17 11.45
C ASN A 54 -17.10 10.83 11.31
N ARG A 55 -17.56 10.28 12.44
CA ARG A 55 -18.13 8.93 12.48
C ARG A 55 -19.51 8.86 11.86
N GLU A 56 -20.28 9.93 12.02
CA GLU A 56 -21.63 10.10 11.55
C GLU A 56 -21.66 10.04 10.01
N TRP A 57 -20.78 10.81 9.38
CA TRP A 57 -20.60 10.84 7.93
C TRP A 57 -20.11 9.51 7.40
N PHE A 58 -19.11 8.90 8.04
CA PHE A 58 -18.60 7.59 7.62
C PHE A 58 -19.66 6.50 7.67
N ASN A 59 -20.49 6.47 8.72
CA ASN A 59 -21.58 5.50 8.82
C ASN A 59 -22.64 5.71 7.73
N ALA A 60 -22.92 6.96 7.35
CA ALA A 60 -23.84 7.28 6.26
C ALA A 60 -23.28 6.94 4.87
N HIS A 61 -21.96 6.98 4.69
CA HIS A 61 -21.28 6.70 3.41
C HIS A 61 -20.50 5.38 3.44
N LYS A 62 -20.93 4.45 4.30
CA LYS A 62 -20.27 3.16 4.46
C LYS A 62 -20.29 2.32 3.18
N ASP A 63 -21.37 2.42 2.41
CA ASP A 63 -21.50 1.69 1.15
C ASP A 63 -20.44 2.14 0.13
N LEU A 64 -20.16 3.46 0.08
CA LEU A 64 -19.10 4.03 -0.76
C LEU A 64 -17.71 3.54 -0.32
N TYR A 65 -17.49 3.36 0.99
CA TYR A 65 -16.25 2.77 1.50
C TYR A 65 -16.10 1.31 1.06
N GLU A 66 -17.15 0.48 1.16
CA GLU A 66 -17.07 -0.93 0.75
C GLU A 66 -16.87 -1.06 -0.76
N GLU A 67 -17.47 -0.18 -1.56
CA GLU A 67 -17.21 -0.10 -3.01
C GLU A 67 -15.75 0.28 -3.29
N ALA A 68 -15.25 1.38 -2.71
CA ALA A 68 -13.86 1.83 -2.87
C ALA A 68 -12.86 0.76 -2.39
N ARG A 69 -13.20 0.02 -1.33
CA ARG A 69 -12.40 -1.10 -0.85
C ARG A 69 -12.39 -2.25 -1.84
N GLY A 70 -13.54 -2.62 -2.41
CA GLY A 70 -13.62 -3.65 -3.44
C GLY A 70 -12.76 -3.32 -4.67
N GLU A 71 -12.83 -2.07 -5.13
CA GLU A 71 -11.99 -1.58 -6.24
C GLU A 71 -10.50 -1.59 -5.88
N PHE A 72 -10.14 -1.25 -4.65
CA PHE A 72 -8.75 -1.34 -4.18
C PHE A 72 -8.25 -2.80 -4.12
N GLU A 73 -9.10 -3.73 -3.70
CA GLU A 73 -8.80 -5.16 -3.71
C GLU A 73 -8.61 -5.67 -5.16
N ASN A 74 -9.44 -5.23 -6.10
CA ASN A 74 -9.28 -5.54 -7.54
C ASN A 74 -7.94 -5.03 -8.08
N LEU A 75 -7.56 -3.79 -7.74
CA LEU A 75 -6.28 -3.21 -8.13
C LEU A 75 -5.09 -4.03 -7.57
N LEU A 76 -5.14 -4.39 -6.29
CA LEU A 76 -4.11 -5.21 -5.67
C LEU A 76 -4.01 -6.59 -6.31
N SER A 77 -5.14 -7.21 -6.67
CA SER A 77 -5.17 -8.49 -7.39
C SER A 77 -4.44 -8.40 -8.72
N ALA A 78 -4.69 -7.34 -9.50
CA ALA A 78 -3.99 -7.10 -10.76
C ALA A 78 -2.47 -6.90 -10.55
N ILE A 79 -2.09 -6.14 -9.51
CA ILE A 79 -0.68 -5.93 -9.15
C ILE A 79 0.00 -7.24 -8.75
N ILE A 80 -0.62 -8.03 -7.87
CA ILE A 80 -0.11 -9.34 -7.42
C ILE A 80 0.11 -10.26 -8.61
N THR A 81 -0.88 -10.34 -9.52
CA THR A 81 -0.80 -11.17 -10.72
C THR A 81 0.39 -10.77 -11.58
N ARG A 82 0.63 -9.47 -11.76
CA ARG A 82 1.79 -8.98 -12.53
C ARG A 82 3.12 -9.22 -11.83
N ILE A 83 3.19 -9.01 -10.52
CA ILE A 83 4.40 -9.30 -9.73
C ILE A 83 4.75 -10.78 -9.78
N SER A 84 3.74 -11.65 -9.73
CA SER A 84 3.91 -13.11 -9.75
C SER A 84 4.55 -13.69 -11.02
N LEU A 85 4.68 -12.87 -12.07
CA LEU A 85 5.36 -13.26 -13.32
C LEU A 85 6.87 -13.24 -13.17
N PHE A 86 7.41 -12.37 -12.32
CA PHE A 86 8.86 -12.26 -12.09
C PHE A 86 9.27 -12.66 -10.67
N ASP A 87 8.35 -12.63 -9.70
CA ASP A 87 8.58 -13.06 -8.33
C ASP A 87 7.60 -14.18 -7.97
N GLU A 88 8.07 -15.43 -8.10
CA GLU A 88 7.26 -16.61 -7.82
C GLU A 88 6.85 -16.71 -6.34
N SER A 89 7.59 -16.07 -5.42
CA SER A 89 7.28 -16.13 -3.99
C SER A 89 5.93 -15.51 -3.63
N ILE A 90 5.40 -14.64 -4.49
CA ILE A 90 4.14 -13.93 -4.29
C ILE A 90 2.94 -14.70 -4.87
N ARG A 91 3.17 -15.79 -5.60
CA ARG A 91 2.09 -16.66 -6.08
C ARG A 91 1.30 -17.21 -4.90
N GLY A 92 0.00 -16.94 -4.89
CA GLY A 92 -0.93 -17.43 -3.86
C GLY A 92 -1.17 -16.49 -2.68
N VAL A 93 -0.53 -15.31 -2.64
CA VAL A 93 -0.83 -14.29 -1.64
C VAL A 93 -2.27 -13.79 -1.83
N GLN A 94 -3.06 -13.86 -0.76
CA GLN A 94 -4.45 -13.40 -0.76
C GLN A 94 -4.51 -11.88 -0.62
N VAL A 95 -5.32 -11.22 -1.44
CA VAL A 95 -5.50 -9.77 -1.44
C VAL A 95 -6.01 -9.24 -0.09
N LYS A 96 -6.95 -9.96 0.53
CA LYS A 96 -7.52 -9.63 1.84
C LYS A 96 -6.46 -9.61 2.95
N ASP A 97 -5.42 -10.42 2.78
CA ASP A 97 -4.26 -10.48 3.68
C ASP A 97 -3.17 -9.48 3.31
N CYS A 98 -3.42 -8.58 2.35
CA CYS A 98 -2.52 -7.49 1.99
C CYS A 98 -3.07 -6.13 2.41
N THR A 99 -4.40 -5.94 2.40
CA THR A 99 -5.05 -4.65 2.68
C THR A 99 -4.96 -4.21 4.14
N TYR A 100 -4.78 -2.92 4.38
CA TYR A 100 -4.84 -2.35 5.73
C TYR A 100 -6.25 -1.89 6.10
N ARG A 101 -6.51 -1.83 7.41
CA ARG A 101 -7.77 -1.27 7.93
C ARG A 101 -7.77 0.25 7.76
N ILE A 102 -8.94 0.82 7.47
CA ILE A 102 -9.15 2.27 7.36
C ILE A 102 -9.10 2.99 8.71
N TYR A 103 -9.43 2.30 9.81
CA TYR A 103 -9.43 2.89 11.15
C TYR A 103 -8.02 3.26 11.62
N ARG A 104 -7.88 4.49 12.11
CA ARG A 104 -6.63 4.99 12.66
C ARG A 104 -6.51 4.66 14.15
N ASP A 105 -5.32 4.26 14.59
CA ASP A 105 -5.01 4.16 16.03
C ASP A 105 -4.60 5.55 16.54
N THR A 106 -5.51 6.20 17.26
CA THR A 106 -5.33 7.58 17.75
C THR A 106 -4.84 7.67 19.19
N ARG A 107 -4.57 6.54 19.87
CA ARG A 107 -4.22 6.52 21.31
C ARG A 107 -2.95 7.32 21.65
N PHE A 108 -2.03 7.43 20.70
CA PHE A 108 -0.71 8.07 20.88
C PHE A 108 -0.45 9.23 19.91
N SER A 109 -1.40 9.52 19.00
CA SER A 109 -1.24 10.58 18.01
C SER A 109 -1.83 11.89 18.55
N GLN A 110 -1.14 13.02 18.29
CA GLN A 110 -1.70 14.35 18.55
C GLN A 110 -2.95 14.60 17.69
N ASP A 111 -2.90 14.13 16.44
CA ASP A 111 -4.02 14.08 15.53
C ASP A 111 -4.95 12.90 15.85
N LYS A 112 -6.18 13.23 16.26
CA LYS A 112 -7.20 12.28 16.72
C LYS A 112 -8.24 11.93 15.65
N THR A 113 -7.98 12.22 14.37
CA THR A 113 -8.89 11.81 13.29
C THR A 113 -9.14 10.30 13.30
N PRO A 114 -10.40 9.83 13.30
CA PRO A 114 -10.72 8.40 13.42
C PRO A 114 -10.36 7.58 12.18
N TYR A 115 -10.36 8.17 10.98
CA TYR A 115 -10.16 7.46 9.71
C TYR A 115 -8.88 7.91 9.00
N LYS A 116 -8.25 6.99 8.27
CA LYS A 116 -7.13 7.27 7.37
C LYS A 116 -7.63 7.91 6.07
N THR A 117 -6.86 8.86 5.53
CA THR A 117 -7.09 9.55 4.24
C THR A 117 -6.45 8.83 3.05
N HIS A 118 -5.95 7.62 3.26
CA HIS A 118 -5.28 6.80 2.26
C HIS A 118 -5.69 5.34 2.40
N LEU A 119 -5.65 4.62 1.28
CA LEU A 119 -5.70 3.17 1.26
C LEU A 119 -4.31 2.62 1.00
N GLY A 120 -3.93 1.62 1.78
CA GLY A 120 -2.63 0.98 1.67
C GLY A 120 -2.75 -0.54 1.71
N GLY A 121 -1.83 -1.20 1.04
CA GLY A 121 -1.66 -2.64 1.10
C GLY A 121 -0.18 -3.01 1.09
N TYR A 122 0.19 -4.04 1.84
CA TYR A 122 1.52 -4.62 1.83
C TYR A 122 1.47 -6.07 1.38
N ILE A 123 2.03 -6.31 0.20
CA ILE A 123 2.08 -7.61 -0.46
C ILE A 123 3.37 -8.30 -0.03
N ASN A 124 3.26 -9.40 0.70
CA ASN A 124 4.42 -10.15 1.17
C ASN A 124 4.13 -11.66 1.13
N ALA A 125 5.05 -12.41 0.52
CA ALA A 125 5.01 -13.87 0.41
C ALA A 125 4.84 -14.59 1.76
N ARG A 126 5.44 -14.06 2.83
CA ARG A 126 5.42 -14.66 4.18
C ARG A 126 4.49 -13.92 5.16
N GLY A 127 3.62 -13.05 4.64
CA GLY A 127 2.63 -12.30 5.42
C GLY A 127 3.13 -10.95 5.96
N LYS A 128 2.17 -10.13 6.44
CA LYS A 128 2.38 -8.71 6.79
C LYS A 128 3.44 -8.42 7.86
N LYS A 129 3.75 -9.41 8.71
CA LYS A 129 4.67 -9.25 9.87
C LYS A 129 6.00 -9.99 9.69
N SER A 130 6.24 -10.55 8.50
CA SER A 130 7.49 -11.23 8.23
C SER A 130 8.60 -10.22 7.93
N ASP A 131 9.83 -10.60 8.27
CA ASP A 131 11.03 -9.82 7.93
C ASP A 131 11.36 -9.88 6.43
N HIS A 132 10.55 -10.59 5.64
CA HIS A 132 10.73 -10.74 4.21
C HIS A 132 10.46 -9.43 3.48
N CYS A 133 11.18 -9.20 2.39
CA CYS A 133 10.89 -8.10 1.49
C CYS A 133 9.52 -8.30 0.85
N GLY A 134 8.75 -7.22 0.78
CA GLY A 134 7.45 -7.17 0.12
C GLY A 134 7.26 -5.87 -0.63
N TYR A 135 6.08 -5.71 -1.24
CA TYR A 135 5.71 -4.56 -2.04
C TYR A 135 4.60 -3.79 -1.32
N TYR A 136 4.85 -2.51 -1.06
CA TYR A 136 3.88 -1.60 -0.46
C TYR A 136 3.23 -0.73 -1.54
N VAL A 137 1.90 -0.75 -1.56
CA VAL A 137 1.06 0.09 -2.42
C VAL A 137 0.33 1.08 -1.52
N HIS A 138 0.39 2.35 -1.88
CA HIS A 138 -0.24 3.46 -1.18
C HIS A 138 -0.99 4.33 -2.17
N ILE A 139 -2.26 4.59 -1.87
CA ILE A 139 -3.13 5.44 -2.67
C ILE A 139 -3.69 6.53 -1.77
N GLU A 140 -3.29 7.76 -2.08
CA GLU A 140 -3.80 8.98 -1.48
C GLU A 140 -4.01 9.99 -2.62
N PRO A 141 -5.10 10.77 -2.62
CA PRO A 141 -5.30 11.83 -3.60
C PRO A 141 -4.11 12.80 -3.61
N GLY A 142 -3.34 12.81 -4.69
CA GLY A 142 -2.15 13.65 -4.85
C GLY A 142 -0.83 13.01 -4.39
N ASN A 143 -0.86 11.88 -3.67
CA ASN A 143 0.33 11.17 -3.19
C ASN A 143 0.18 9.65 -3.34
N CYS A 144 0.37 9.11 -4.55
CA CYS A 144 0.43 7.66 -4.74
C CYS A 144 1.87 7.15 -4.64
N LEU A 145 2.08 6.03 -3.97
CA LEU A 145 3.40 5.45 -3.78
C LEU A 145 3.37 3.93 -3.98
N LEU A 146 4.30 3.42 -4.78
CA LEU A 146 4.63 2.00 -4.88
C LEU A 146 6.11 1.86 -4.57
N ALA A 147 6.48 0.98 -3.64
CA ALA A 147 7.81 0.37 -3.72
C ALA A 147 7.94 -0.95 -2.99
N GLY A 148 9.11 -1.56 -3.18
CA GLY A 148 9.52 -2.79 -2.52
C GLY A 148 10.53 -2.53 -1.41
N GLY A 149 10.49 -3.36 -0.39
CA GLY A 149 11.44 -3.35 0.72
C GLY A 149 10.96 -4.20 1.89
N SER A 150 11.78 -4.26 2.94
CA SER A 150 11.38 -4.83 4.21
C SER A 150 11.30 -3.72 5.26
N TYR A 151 10.27 -3.78 6.11
CA TYR A 151 10.01 -2.79 7.14
C TYR A 151 10.40 -3.33 8.51
N CYS A 152 11.06 -2.52 9.33
CA CYS A 152 11.53 -2.91 10.67
C CYS A 152 12.46 -4.15 10.71
N LEU A 153 13.44 -4.24 9.82
CA LEU A 153 14.41 -5.36 9.84
C LEU A 153 15.14 -5.46 11.21
N PRO A 154 15.37 -6.68 11.73
CA PRO A 154 16.20 -6.88 12.91
C PRO A 154 17.59 -6.25 12.75
N PRO A 155 18.21 -5.72 13.82
CA PRO A 155 19.49 -5.00 13.71
C PRO A 155 20.60 -5.78 12.98
N LYS A 156 20.64 -7.11 13.17
CA LYS A 156 21.59 -8.00 12.48
C LYS A 156 21.37 -7.99 10.96
N THR A 157 20.13 -8.18 10.51
CA THR A 157 19.77 -8.20 9.09
C THR A 157 19.94 -6.81 8.46
N LEU A 158 19.54 -5.76 9.17
CA LEU A 158 19.70 -4.39 8.70
C LEU A 158 21.18 -4.02 8.48
N LYS A 159 22.08 -4.44 9.38
CA LYS A 159 23.52 -4.26 9.20
C LYS A 159 24.03 -5.01 7.99
N ALA A 160 23.62 -6.27 7.80
CA ALA A 160 24.01 -7.07 6.65
C ALA A 160 23.56 -6.44 5.32
N VAL A 161 22.31 -5.97 5.25
CA VAL A 161 21.78 -5.29 4.05
C VAL A 161 22.55 -4.00 3.78
N ARG A 162 22.83 -3.18 4.81
CA ARG A 162 23.62 -1.95 4.67
C ARG A 162 25.03 -2.22 4.16
N GLN A 163 25.68 -3.26 4.68
CA GLN A 163 27.02 -3.66 4.24
C GLN A 163 26.99 -4.13 2.79
N ALA A 164 26.03 -4.98 2.43
CA ALA A 164 25.88 -5.43 1.05
C ALA A 164 25.64 -4.28 0.07
N VAL A 165 24.86 -3.26 0.44
CA VAL A 165 24.68 -2.06 -0.40
C VAL A 165 25.98 -1.27 -0.53
N TYR A 166 26.75 -1.11 0.54
CA TYR A 166 28.04 -0.41 0.51
C TYR A 166 29.06 -1.16 -0.36
N ASP A 167 29.13 -2.48 -0.27
CA ASP A 167 30.09 -3.29 -1.01
C ASP A 167 29.78 -3.37 -2.53
N ASN A 168 28.56 -3.01 -2.94
CA ASN A 168 28.10 -3.06 -4.34
C ASN A 168 27.86 -1.66 -4.95
N ILE A 169 28.33 -0.60 -4.28
CA ILE A 169 28.39 0.78 -4.80
C ILE A 169 29.84 1.11 -5.17
#